data_AF-A0A832D5S1-F1
#
_entry.id   AF-A0A832D5S1-F1
#
_cell.length_a   1.000
_cell.length_b   1.000
_cell.length_c   1.000
_cell.angle_alpha   90.00
_cell.angle_beta   90.00
_cell.angle_gamma   90.00
#
_symmetry.space_group_name_H-M   'P 1'
#
loop_
_entity.id
_entity.type
_entity.pdbx_description
1 polymer ?
#
loop_
_entity_poly.entity_id
_entity_poly.type
_entity_poly.pdbx_seq_one_letter_code
_entity_poly.pdbx_strand_id
1 'polypeptide(L)'
;MPDVPSPFRRDPDCLLCRADRITPWFHEDDVCWIAECEICAVPMVVWRWHGTEPPENHLAHMRARLADVASAELGAYYVDGHMRNIPDHWHCHARPAGGFFGGPRRGR
;
A
#
# COMPACT_ATOMS: atom_id res chain seq x y z
N MET A 1 21.84 -13.10 11.99
CA MET A 1 21.18 -12.05 12.78
C MET A 1 20.00 -12.72 13.46
N PRO A 2 19.88 -12.72 14.79
CA PRO A 2 18.70 -13.31 15.42
C PRO A 2 17.47 -12.50 15.02
N ASP A 3 16.43 -13.21 14.59
CA ASP A 3 15.12 -12.67 14.22
C ASP A 3 14.49 -12.10 15.50
N VAL A 4 14.68 -10.81 15.75
CA VAL A 4 14.04 -10.13 16.89
C VAL A 4 12.54 -10.13 16.59
N PRO A 5 11.70 -10.75 17.43
CA PRO A 5 10.26 -10.77 17.18
C PRO A 5 9.76 -9.33 17.06
N SER A 6 9.21 -9.00 15.90
CA SER A 6 8.52 -7.73 15.71
C SER A 6 7.44 -7.60 16.79
N PRO A 7 7.33 -6.45 17.47
CA PRO A 7 6.21 -6.22 18.39
C PRO A 7 4.87 -6.18 17.66
N PHE A 8 4.90 -6.08 16.32
CA PHE A 8 3.74 -6.04 15.45
C PHE A 8 3.34 -7.47 15.03
N ARG A 9 2.03 -7.68 14.90
CA ARG A 9 1.46 -9.00 14.59
C ARG A 9 0.89 -9.02 13.17
N ARG A 10 0.81 -10.20 12.58
CA ARG A 10 0.02 -10.46 11.37
C ARG A 10 -1.20 -11.28 11.77
N ASP A 11 -2.29 -11.09 11.06
CA ASP A 11 -3.48 -11.93 11.15
C ASP A 11 -3.51 -12.88 9.94
N PRO A 12 -3.49 -14.22 10.12
CA PRO A 12 -3.53 -15.16 9.01
C PRO A 12 -4.83 -15.10 8.19
N ASP A 13 -5.92 -14.61 8.77
CA ASP A 13 -7.23 -14.49 8.10
C ASP A 13 -7.39 -13.16 7.36
N CYS A 14 -6.51 -12.18 7.60
CA CYS A 14 -6.52 -10.89 6.91
C CYS A 14 -5.83 -10.98 5.54
N LEU A 15 -6.57 -10.64 4.47
CA LEU A 15 -6.07 -10.68 3.08
C LEU A 15 -4.82 -9.80 2.87
N LEU A 16 -4.80 -8.61 3.48
CA LEU A 16 -3.66 -7.69 3.41
C LEU A 16 -2.45 -8.19 4.19
N CYS A 17 -2.69 -8.91 5.29
CA CYS A 17 -1.63 -9.60 6.00
C CYS A 17 -1.04 -10.72 5.15
N ARG A 18 -1.81 -11.51 4.40
CA ARG A 18 -1.26 -12.60 3.57
C ARG A 18 -0.37 -12.09 2.44
N ALA A 19 -0.72 -10.93 1.87
CA ALA A 19 0.02 -10.27 0.79
C ALA A 19 0.21 -11.18 -0.45
N ASP A 20 -0.87 -11.84 -0.87
CA ASP A 20 -0.91 -12.67 -2.07
C ASP A 20 -0.61 -11.81 -3.32
N ARG A 21 0.37 -12.22 -4.15
CA ARG A 21 0.84 -11.46 -5.31
C ARG A 21 -0.05 -11.63 -6.55
N ILE A 22 -1.27 -11.10 -6.47
CA ILE A 22 -2.30 -11.22 -7.53
C ILE A 22 -2.35 -10.03 -8.51
N THR A 23 -1.73 -8.91 -8.15
CA THR A 23 -1.60 -7.70 -8.99
C THR A 23 -0.13 -7.32 -9.18
N PRO A 24 0.23 -6.36 -10.06
CA PRO A 24 1.60 -5.86 -10.16
C PRO A 24 2.10 -5.27 -8.84
N TRP A 25 3.34 -5.61 -8.46
CA TRP A 25 4.02 -5.10 -7.28
C TRP A 25 5.08 -4.08 -7.67
N PHE A 26 5.15 -3.00 -6.90
CA PHE A 26 6.10 -1.90 -7.11
C PHE A 26 7.20 -1.88 -6.05
N HIS A 27 6.88 -2.31 -4.82
CA HIS A 27 7.79 -2.22 -3.68
C HIS A 27 7.45 -3.26 -2.60
N GLU A 28 8.47 -3.74 -1.90
CA GLU A 28 8.34 -4.53 -0.67
C GLU A 28 9.55 -4.32 0.22
N ASP A 29 9.32 -4.12 1.52
CA ASP A 29 10.35 -4.16 2.56
C ASP A 29 9.76 -4.64 3.90
N ASP A 30 10.54 -4.52 4.97
CA ASP A 30 10.17 -4.96 6.32
C ASP A 30 9.00 -4.18 6.94
N VAL A 31 8.66 -3.01 6.39
CA VAL A 31 7.59 -2.13 6.90
C VAL A 31 6.32 -2.25 6.07
N CYS A 32 6.44 -2.33 4.74
CA CYS A 32 5.29 -2.25 3.85
C CYS A 32 5.52 -2.92 2.50
N TRP A 33 4.41 -3.09 1.77
CA TRP A 33 4.43 -3.42 0.36
C TRP A 33 3.54 -2.44 -0.40
N ILE A 34 3.85 -2.24 -1.68
CA ILE A 34 3.08 -1.40 -2.60
C ILE A 34 2.75 -2.22 -3.84
N ALA A 35 1.47 -2.31 -4.14
CA ALA A 35 0.97 -3.00 -5.31
C ALA A 35 -0.17 -2.19 -5.94
N GLU A 36 -0.54 -2.53 -7.16
CA GLU A 36 -1.75 -2.02 -7.76
C GLU A 36 -2.98 -2.61 -7.05
N CYS A 37 -3.92 -1.76 -6.63
CA CYS A 37 -5.16 -2.23 -6.03
C CYS A 37 -6.08 -2.85 -7.09
N GLU A 38 -6.56 -4.07 -6.85
CA GLU A 38 -7.45 -4.81 -7.76
C GLU A 38 -8.76 -4.04 -8.08
N ILE A 39 -9.29 -3.30 -7.10
CA ILE A 39 -10.58 -2.61 -7.23
C ILE A 39 -10.41 -1.22 -7.85
N CYS A 40 -9.37 -0.49 -7.43
CA CYS A 40 -9.20 0.92 -7.81
C CYS A 40 -8.24 1.11 -9.00
N ALA A 41 -7.46 0.10 -9.36
CA ALA A 41 -6.39 0.16 -10.38
C ALA A 41 -5.39 1.31 -10.14
N VAL A 42 -5.06 1.59 -8.88
CA VAL A 42 -4.08 2.62 -8.49
C VAL A 42 -3.11 2.06 -7.45
N PRO A 43 -1.91 2.65 -7.29
CA PRO A 43 -0.96 2.24 -6.26
C PRO A 43 -1.57 2.32 -4.86
N MET A 44 -1.45 1.22 -4.13
CA MET A 44 -1.87 1.07 -2.74
C MET A 44 -0.67 0.64 -1.91
N VAL A 45 -0.37 1.42 -0.87
CA VAL A 45 0.60 1.00 0.16
C VAL A 45 -0.15 0.35 1.30
N VAL A 46 0.41 -0.75 1.79
CA VAL A 46 -0.16 -1.53 2.87
C VAL A 46 0.91 -1.77 3.93
N TRP A 47 0.53 -1.53 5.19
CA TRP A 47 1.42 -1.84 6.30
C TRP A 47 1.61 -3.34 6.40
N ARG A 48 2.84 -3.82 6.62
CA ARG A 48 3.12 -5.27 6.66
C ARG A 48 2.45 -5.97 7.84
N TRP A 49 2.05 -5.20 8.84
CA TRP A 49 1.48 -5.68 10.09
C TRP A 49 0.00 -5.32 10.19
N HIS A 50 -0.74 -6.11 10.98
CA HIS A 50 -2.16 -5.93 11.21
C HIS A 50 -2.42 -4.80 12.23
N GLY A 51 -3.54 -4.11 12.05
CA GLY A 51 -3.96 -2.97 12.86
C GLY A 51 -4.03 -1.68 12.06
N THR A 52 -4.63 -0.65 12.65
CA THR A 52 -4.96 0.63 12.01
C THR A 52 -4.08 1.79 12.48
N GLU A 53 -3.19 1.55 13.44
CA GLU A 53 -2.34 2.57 14.06
C GLU A 53 -0.84 2.24 13.88
N PRO A 54 -0.30 2.35 12.65
CA PRO A 54 1.14 2.22 12.46
C PRO A 54 1.89 3.29 13.28
N PRO A 55 3.05 2.95 13.86
CA PRO A 55 3.95 3.95 14.43
C PRO A 55 4.29 5.06 13.45
N GLU A 56 4.59 6.25 13.95
CA GLU A 56 4.86 7.45 13.12
C GLU A 56 6.00 7.22 12.11
N ASN A 57 7.07 6.54 12.50
CA ASN A 57 8.18 6.23 11.61
C ASN A 57 7.76 5.27 10.47
N HIS A 58 6.88 4.31 10.74
CA HIS A 58 6.31 3.44 9.71
C HIS A 58 5.39 4.22 8.79
N LEU A 59 4.52 5.07 9.33
CA LEU A 59 3.62 5.91 8.56
C LEU A 59 4.39 6.84 7.60
N ALA A 60 5.43 7.50 8.10
CA ALA A 60 6.30 8.38 7.30
C ALA A 60 7.00 7.59 6.18
N HIS A 61 7.56 6.43 6.51
CA HIS A 61 8.22 5.55 5.53
C HIS A 61 7.26 5.08 4.44
N MET A 62 6.08 4.59 4.81
CA MET A 62 5.05 4.15 3.86
C MET A 62 4.59 5.27 2.93
N ARG A 63 4.39 6.48 3.47
CA ARG A 63 4.01 7.64 2.67
C ARG A 63 5.11 8.07 1.71
N ALA A 64 6.38 8.01 2.12
CA ALA A 64 7.50 8.31 1.24
C ALA A 64 7.61 7.29 0.10
N ARG A 65 7.52 5.99 0.39
CA ARG A 65 7.52 4.94 -0.64
C ARG A 65 6.34 5.03 -1.59
N LEU A 66 5.15 5.32 -1.06
CA LEU A 66 3.97 5.56 -1.89
C LEU A 66 4.17 6.78 -2.80
N ALA A 67 4.78 7.85 -2.28
CA ALA A 67 5.03 9.06 -3.05
C ALA A 67 5.96 8.80 -4.24
N ASP A 68 7.02 8.02 -4.05
CA ASP A 68 7.96 7.62 -5.11
C ASP A 68 7.22 6.87 -6.23
N VAL A 69 6.47 5.83 -5.86
CA VAL A 69 5.70 5.00 -6.80
C VAL A 69 4.61 5.82 -7.49
N ALA A 70 3.82 6.59 -6.74
CA ALA A 70 2.72 7.38 -7.30
C ALA A 70 3.21 8.47 -8.26
N SER A 71 4.35 9.10 -7.97
CA SER A 71 4.93 10.10 -8.87
C SER A 71 5.37 9.48 -10.20
N ALA A 72 5.90 8.26 -10.17
CA ALA A 72 6.32 7.53 -11.37
C ALA A 72 5.11 7.01 -12.18
N GLU A 73 4.11 6.43 -11.51
CA GLU A 73 2.97 5.78 -12.16
C GLU A 73 1.86 6.76 -12.59
N LEU A 74 1.62 7.81 -11.80
CA LEU A 74 0.47 8.72 -11.97
C LEU A 74 0.85 10.17 -12.26
N GLY A 75 2.06 10.61 -11.91
CA GLY A 75 2.43 12.02 -11.90
C GLY A 75 1.78 12.75 -10.72
N ALA A 76 0.86 13.69 -10.99
CA ALA A 76 0.16 14.42 -9.92
C ALA A 76 -0.88 13.51 -9.23
N TYR A 77 -0.83 13.42 -7.90
CA TYR A 77 -1.72 12.54 -7.12
C TYR A 77 -2.13 13.16 -5.78
N TYR A 78 -3.14 12.57 -5.14
CA TYR A 78 -3.48 12.78 -3.73
C TYR A 78 -3.58 11.44 -3.01
N VAL A 79 -3.43 11.45 -1.69
CA VAL A 79 -3.53 10.22 -0.87
C VAL A 79 -4.93 10.08 -0.29
N ASP A 80 -5.57 8.94 -0.58
CA ASP A 80 -6.84 8.49 0.01
C ASP A 80 -6.57 7.45 1.10
N GLY A 81 -6.70 7.85 2.35
CA GLY A 81 -6.51 7.00 3.54
C GLY A 81 -7.77 6.25 3.98
N HIS A 82 -8.86 6.27 3.21
CA HIS A 82 -10.09 5.60 3.62
C HIS A 82 -9.98 4.07 3.43
N MET A 83 -9.82 3.38 4.57
CA MET A 83 -9.73 1.91 4.67
C MET A 83 -11.12 1.28 4.51
N ARG A 84 -11.56 1.08 3.26
CA ARG A 84 -12.93 0.64 2.94
C ARG A 84 -13.19 -0.82 3.29
N ASN A 85 -12.79 -1.75 2.43
CA ASN A 85 -13.20 -3.16 2.53
C ASN A 85 -12.47 -3.94 3.63
N ILE A 86 -11.32 -3.45 4.07
CA ILE A 86 -10.49 -4.06 5.12
C ILE A 86 -10.18 -2.95 6.14
N PRO A 87 -11.18 -2.52 6.92
CA PRO A 87 -11.08 -1.32 7.76
C PRO A 87 -10.20 -1.49 8.99
N ASP A 88 -9.83 -2.73 9.33
CA ASP A 88 -9.00 -3.12 10.47
C ASP A 88 -7.51 -3.25 10.15
N HIS A 89 -7.11 -3.08 8.88
CA HIS A 89 -5.73 -3.16 8.44
C HIS A 89 -5.32 -1.87 7.72
N TRP A 90 -4.27 -1.21 8.23
CA TRP A 90 -3.82 0.06 7.68
C TRP A 90 -3.34 -0.04 6.24
N HIS A 91 -3.97 0.74 5.38
CA HIS A 91 -3.56 0.93 4.00
C HIS A 91 -4.05 2.28 3.48
N CYS A 92 -3.39 2.79 2.44
CA CYS A 92 -3.88 3.96 1.72
C CYS A 92 -3.57 3.86 0.22
N HIS A 93 -4.30 4.65 -0.57
CA HIS A 93 -4.19 4.65 -2.02
C HIS A 93 -3.67 6.00 -2.50
N ALA A 94 -2.78 5.99 -3.50
CA ALA A 94 -2.49 7.18 -4.28
C ALA A 94 -3.49 7.27 -5.44
N ARG A 95 -4.19 8.38 -5.58
CA ARG A 95 -5.18 8.60 -6.65
C ARG A 95 -4.76 9.79 -7.52
N PRO A 96 -4.94 9.72 -8.85
CA PRO A 96 -4.53 10.81 -9.74
C PRO A 96 -5.28 12.11 -9.42
N ALA A 97 -4.56 13.22 -9.42
CA ALA A 97 -5.11 14.56 -9.24
C ALA A 97 -5.79 15.01 -10.54
N GLY A 98 -7.13 14.97 -10.57
CA GLY A 98 -7.92 15.31 -11.78
C GLY A 98 -9.12 14.41 -12.04
N GLY A 99 -9.31 13.34 -11.26
CA GLY A 99 -10.42 12.41 -11.47
C GLY A 99 -10.12 11.36 -12.54
N PHE A 100 -10.99 10.34 -12.59
CA PHE A 100 -10.82 9.05 -13.25
C PHE A 100 -10.28 9.12 -14.70
N PHE A 101 -9.09 8.58 -14.94
CA PHE A 101 -8.71 8.07 -16.26
C PHE A 101 -8.48 6.56 -16.17
N GLY A 102 -9.56 5.80 -16.32
CA GLY A 102 -9.47 4.45 -16.85
C GLY A 102 -9.01 4.55 -18.30
N GLY A 103 -7.72 4.29 -18.53
CA GLY A 103 -7.10 4.26 -19.86
C GLY A 103 -5.92 3.30 -19.84
N PRO A 104 -5.60 2.63 -20.97
CA PRO A 104 -4.87 1.38 -20.97
C PRO A 104 -3.44 1.54 -20.44
N ARG A 105 -3.01 0.50 -19.73
CA ARG A 105 -1.62 0.30 -19.28
C ARG A 105 -0.65 0.60 -20.41
N ARG A 106 0.30 1.52 -20.16
CA ARG A 106 1.49 1.63 -21.01
C ARG A 106 2.33 0.38 -20.76
N GLY A 107 2.30 -0.54 -21.71
CA GLY A 107 3.18 -1.70 -21.73
C GLY A 107 4.65 -1.26 -21.66
N ARG A 108 5.39 -1.95 -20.78
CA ARG A 108 6.78 -2.29 -20.99
C ARG A 108 6.97 -3.75 -20.61
#